data_AF-A0A7S1RT75-F1
#
_entry.id   AF-A0A7S1RT75-F1
#
_cell.length_a   1.000
_cell.length_b   1.000
_cell.length_c   1.000
_cell.angle_alpha   90.00
_cell.angle_beta   90.00
_cell.angle_gamma   90.00
#
_symmetry.space_group_name_H-M   'P 1'
#
loop_
_entity.id
_entity.type
_entity.pdbx_description
1 polymer ?
#
loop_
_entity_poly.entity_id
_entity_poly.type
_entity_poly.pdbx_seq_one_letter_code
_entity_poly.pdbx_strand_id
1 'polypeptide(L)'
;VVVGVPLEVFAEGLHARQCARQLVAGPREPLEATCSEVRNACQDAFRSMRDAYLNDCREQTRRCNRLRDLLGECQDLCETANERCRARPAPATLWGKIAAMR
;
A
#
# COMPACT_ATOMS: atom_id res chain seq x y z
N VAL A 1 -25.58 -4.35 -17.54
CA VAL A 1 -25.07 -4.55 -16.17
C VAL A 1 -23.65 -5.05 -16.29
N VAL A 2 -22.66 -4.29 -15.83
CA VAL A 2 -21.30 -4.82 -15.71
C VAL A 2 -21.37 -5.84 -14.59
N VAL A 3 -21.34 -7.13 -14.93
CA VAL A 3 -21.41 -8.19 -13.92
C VAL A 3 -20.01 -8.33 -13.32
N GLY A 4 -19.82 -7.75 -12.13
CA GLY A 4 -18.60 -7.86 -11.34
C GLY A 4 -17.64 -6.66 -11.45
N VAL A 5 -16.56 -6.75 -10.68
CA VAL A 5 -15.54 -5.71 -10.45
C VAL A 5 -15.02 -5.07 -11.75
N PRO A 6 -15.04 -3.73 -11.90
CA PRO A 6 -14.48 -3.02 -13.07
C PRO A 6 -12.98 -3.32 -13.33
N LEU A 7 -12.48 -3.17 -14.57
CA LEU A 7 -11.06 -3.43 -14.87
C LEU A 7 -10.15 -2.34 -14.29
N GLU A 8 -10.68 -1.14 -14.19
CA GLU A 8 -10.04 0.07 -13.70
C GLU A 8 -9.58 -0.12 -12.25
N VAL A 9 -10.41 -0.78 -11.43
CA VAL A 9 -10.09 -1.15 -10.04
C VAL A 9 -8.85 -2.06 -9.98
N PHE A 10 -8.72 -3.01 -10.91
CA PHE A 10 -7.51 -3.84 -10.98
C PHE A 10 -6.31 -3.03 -11.44
N ALA A 11 -6.49 -2.13 -12.40
CA ALA A 11 -5.40 -1.28 -12.91
C ALA A 11 -4.85 -0.39 -11.79
N GLU A 12 -5.71 0.23 -11.00
CA GLU A 12 -5.33 1.03 -9.82
C GLU A 12 -4.58 0.20 -8.78
N GLY A 13 -5.10 -0.98 -8.43
CA GLY A 13 -4.43 -1.91 -7.51
C GLY A 13 -3.05 -2.36 -7.99
N LEU A 14 -2.94 -2.72 -9.27
CA LEU A 14 -1.67 -3.13 -9.88
C LEU A 14 -0.67 -1.98 -9.95
N HIS A 15 -1.12 -0.76 -10.23
CA HIS A 15 -0.28 0.43 -10.24
C HIS A 15 0.27 0.73 -8.85
N ALA A 16 -0.58 0.77 -7.82
CA ALA A 16 -0.15 0.98 -6.44
C ALA A 16 0.86 -0.09 -5.98
N ARG A 17 0.59 -1.36 -6.30
CA ARG A 17 1.50 -2.48 -6.02
C ARG A 17 2.85 -2.30 -6.70
N GLN A 18 2.88 -1.82 -7.95
CA GLN A 18 4.11 -1.57 -8.69
C GLN A 18 4.92 -0.43 -8.07
N CYS A 19 4.27 0.69 -7.74
CA CYS A 19 4.91 1.83 -7.08
C CYS A 19 5.49 1.44 -5.72
N ALA A 20 4.72 0.72 -4.89
CA ALA A 20 5.20 0.19 -3.60
C ALA A 20 6.40 -0.75 -3.78
N ARG A 21 6.33 -1.69 -4.75
CA ARG A 21 7.45 -2.60 -5.04
C ARG A 21 8.71 -1.84 -5.46
N GLN A 22 8.58 -0.81 -6.29
CA GLN A 22 9.73 0.02 -6.73
C GLN A 22 10.36 0.76 -5.55
N LEU A 23 9.54 1.32 -4.65
CA LEU A 23 10.03 1.98 -3.45
C LEU A 23 10.76 0.99 -2.52
N VAL A 24 10.18 -0.20 -2.30
CA VAL A 24 10.76 -1.24 -1.45
C VAL A 24 12.04 -1.84 -2.03
N ALA A 25 12.12 -2.02 -3.35
CA ALA A 25 13.30 -2.58 -4.01
C ALA A 25 14.43 -1.55 -4.25
N GLY A 26 14.15 -0.25 -4.05
CA GLY A 26 15.12 0.81 -4.27
C GLY A 26 16.40 0.59 -3.45
N PRO A 27 17.59 0.94 -3.97
CA PRO A 27 18.84 0.80 -3.21
C PRO A 27 19.07 1.96 -2.22
N ARG A 28 18.40 3.09 -2.41
CA ARG A 28 18.58 4.33 -1.64
C ARG A 28 17.39 4.66 -0.77
N GLU A 29 17.61 5.43 0.28
CA GLU A 29 16.53 5.97 1.09
C GLU A 29 15.59 6.81 0.21
N PRO A 30 14.27 6.53 0.23
CA PRO A 30 13.32 7.24 -0.61
C PRO A 30 13.19 8.70 -0.18
N LEU A 31 12.93 9.58 -1.15
CA LEU A 31 12.61 10.98 -0.87
C LEU A 31 11.20 11.07 -0.26
N GLU A 32 10.98 12.07 0.60
CA GLU A 32 9.66 12.30 1.21
C GLU A 32 8.55 12.47 0.15
N ALA A 33 8.85 13.12 -0.97
CA ALA A 33 7.92 13.27 -2.09
C ALA A 33 7.49 11.90 -2.65
N THR A 34 8.45 11.00 -2.92
CA THR A 34 8.15 9.64 -3.41
C THR A 34 7.38 8.83 -2.37
N CYS A 35 7.69 8.99 -1.09
CA CYS A 35 6.95 8.38 0.00
C CYS A 35 5.49 8.87 0.08
N SER A 36 5.25 10.15 -0.15
CA SER A 36 3.90 10.73 -0.21
C SER A 36 3.12 10.20 -1.42
N GLU A 37 3.74 10.18 -2.60
CA GLU A 37 3.14 9.66 -3.84
C GLU A 37 2.70 8.20 -3.70
N VAL A 38 3.61 7.34 -3.21
CA VAL A 38 3.32 5.91 -3.01
C VAL A 38 2.22 5.72 -1.97
N ARG A 39 2.22 6.51 -0.89
CA ARG A 39 1.18 6.45 0.14
C ARG A 39 -0.20 6.82 -0.40
N ASN A 40 -0.28 7.87 -1.21
CA ASN A 40 -1.53 8.28 -1.85
C ASN A 40 -2.02 7.18 -2.81
N ALA A 41 -1.14 6.66 -3.68
CA ALA A 41 -1.48 5.55 -4.58
C ALA A 41 -2.00 4.32 -3.82
N CYS A 42 -1.34 3.93 -2.72
CA CYS A 42 -1.77 2.84 -1.86
C CYS A 42 -3.15 3.10 -1.23
N GLN A 43 -3.40 4.31 -0.72
CA GLN A 43 -4.67 4.66 -0.11
C GLN A 43 -5.81 4.66 -1.12
N ASP A 44 -5.61 5.27 -2.28
CA ASP A 44 -6.60 5.36 -3.34
C ASP A 44 -6.95 3.97 -3.87
N ALA A 45 -5.94 3.16 -4.18
CA ALA A 45 -6.14 1.80 -4.64
C ALA A 45 -6.83 0.91 -3.60
N PHE A 46 -6.44 1.00 -2.32
CA PHE A 46 -7.11 0.23 -1.26
C PHE A 46 -8.59 0.61 -1.13
N ARG A 47 -8.88 1.91 -1.21
CA ARG A 47 -10.26 2.42 -1.11
C ARG A 47 -11.11 1.91 -2.27
N SER A 48 -10.60 2.02 -3.50
CA SER A 48 -11.25 1.57 -4.74
C SER A 48 -11.47 0.05 -4.75
N MET A 49 -10.42 -0.73 -4.47
CA MET A 49 -10.51 -2.20 -4.42
C MET A 49 -11.44 -2.69 -3.32
N ARG A 50 -11.40 -2.09 -2.11
CA ARG A 50 -12.28 -2.50 -1.01
C ARG A 50 -13.73 -2.19 -1.32
N ASP A 51 -14.02 -1.01 -1.87
CA ASP A 51 -15.37 -0.62 -2.24
C ASP A 51 -15.96 -1.55 -3.32
N ALA A 52 -15.21 -1.79 -4.39
CA ALA A 52 -15.62 -2.70 -5.45
C ALA A 52 -15.80 -4.14 -4.93
N TYR A 53 -14.95 -4.61 -4.01
CA TYR A 53 -15.13 -5.93 -3.40
C TYR A 53 -16.43 -6.00 -2.58
N LEU A 54 -16.75 -4.98 -1.78
CA LEU A 54 -17.96 -4.99 -0.94
C LEU A 54 -19.24 -4.86 -1.77
N ASN A 55 -19.21 -4.07 -2.84
CA ASN A 55 -20.39 -3.76 -3.64
C ASN A 55 -20.64 -4.78 -4.75
N ASP A 56 -19.57 -5.23 -5.44
CA ASP A 56 -19.69 -6.03 -6.67
C ASP A 56 -19.39 -7.53 -6.48
N CYS A 57 -18.90 -7.94 -5.30
CA CYS A 57 -18.51 -9.34 -5.02
C CYS A 57 -19.43 -10.10 -4.07
N ARG A 58 -20.74 -9.79 -4.11
CA ARG A 58 -21.76 -10.56 -3.37
C ARG A 58 -21.77 -12.04 -3.78
N GLU A 59 -21.60 -12.30 -5.08
CA GLU A 59 -21.36 -13.63 -5.62
C GLU A 59 -19.85 -13.81 -5.73
N GLN A 60 -19.31 -14.85 -5.08
CA GLN A 60 -17.86 -15.12 -5.02
C GLN A 60 -17.30 -15.62 -6.36
N THR A 61 -17.34 -14.77 -7.37
CA THR A 61 -16.84 -15.08 -8.71
C THR A 61 -15.32 -15.18 -8.73
N ARG A 62 -14.78 -15.80 -9.79
CA ARG A 62 -13.32 -15.89 -10.01
C ARG A 62 -12.64 -14.51 -10.03
N ARG A 63 -13.37 -13.47 -10.47
CA ARG A 63 -12.86 -12.09 -10.52
C ARG A 63 -12.76 -11.48 -9.13
N CYS A 64 -13.71 -11.78 -8.26
CA CYS A 64 -13.71 -11.36 -6.86
C CYS A 64 -12.60 -12.01 -6.05
N ASN A 65 -12.31 -13.29 -6.29
CA ASN A 65 -11.16 -13.95 -5.69
C ASN A 65 -9.85 -13.26 -6.10
N ARG A 66 -9.68 -12.94 -7.40
CA ARG A 66 -8.51 -12.19 -7.88
C ARG A 66 -8.40 -10.79 -7.27
N LEU A 67 -9.52 -10.09 -7.08
CA LEU A 67 -9.51 -8.79 -6.43
C LEU A 67 -9.07 -8.90 -4.97
N ARG A 68 -9.58 -9.91 -4.25
CA ARG A 68 -9.18 -10.18 -2.87
C ARG A 68 -7.69 -10.51 -2.75
N ASP A 69 -7.17 -11.33 -3.65
CA ASP A 69 -5.75 -11.68 -3.68
C ASP A 69 -4.89 -10.44 -3.95
N LEU A 70 -5.30 -9.61 -4.93
CA LEU A 70 -4.64 -8.34 -5.23
C LEU A 70 -4.70 -7.36 -4.04
N LEU A 71 -5.84 -7.29 -3.34
CA LEU A 71 -6.02 -6.45 -2.14
C LEU A 71 -5.00 -6.84 -1.06
N GLY A 72 -4.86 -8.14 -0.79
CA GLY A 72 -3.89 -8.66 0.19
C GLY A 72 -2.45 -8.35 -0.19
N GLU A 73 -2.04 -8.70 -1.42
CA GLU A 73 -0.68 -8.42 -1.91
C GLU A 73 -0.34 -6.92 -1.92
N CYS A 74 -1.31 -6.08 -2.29
CA CYS A 74 -1.13 -4.63 -2.30
C CYS A 74 -1.01 -4.09 -0.87
N GLN A 75 -1.81 -4.60 0.06
CA GLN A 75 -1.73 -4.21 1.47
C GLN A 75 -0.34 -4.52 2.06
N ASP A 76 0.14 -5.77 1.92
CA ASP A 76 1.44 -6.19 2.46
C ASP A 76 2.60 -5.33 1.91
N LEU A 77 2.58 -5.07 0.59
CA LEU A 77 3.60 -4.26 -0.06
C LEU A 77 3.51 -2.78 0.33
N CYS A 78 2.31 -2.23 0.44
CA CYS A 78 2.10 -0.85 0.86
C CYS A 78 2.48 -0.61 2.32
N GLU A 79 2.25 -1.58 3.20
CA GLU A 79 2.70 -1.55 4.59
C GLU A 79 4.24 -1.55 4.64
N THR A 80 4.89 -2.45 3.91
CA THR A 80 6.36 -2.51 3.79
C THR A 80 6.94 -1.21 3.22
N ALA A 81 6.30 -0.65 2.19
CA ALA A 81 6.69 0.64 1.60
C ALA A 81 6.56 1.79 2.61
N ASN A 82 5.47 1.81 3.40
CA ASN A 82 5.28 2.79 4.46
C ASN A 82 6.34 2.67 5.57
N GLU A 83 6.71 1.45 5.96
CA GLU A 83 7.78 1.24 6.93
C GLU A 83 9.12 1.79 6.45
N ARG A 84 9.45 1.56 5.17
CA ARG A 84 10.64 2.12 4.54
C ARG A 84 10.62 3.65 4.49
N CYS A 85 9.44 4.24 4.40
CA CYS A 85 9.22 5.69 4.41
C CYS A 85 9.14 6.30 5.82
N ARG A 86 9.05 5.50 6.88
CA ARG A 86 9.10 6.04 8.24
C ARG A 86 10.52 6.53 8.50
N ALA A 87 10.63 7.80 8.90
CA ALA A 87 11.89 8.37 9.34
C ALA A 87 12.53 7.43 10.38
N ARG A 88 13.74 6.97 10.09
CA ARG A 88 14.54 6.22 11.05
C ARG A 88 14.72 7.14 12.26
N PRO A 89 14.42 6.71 13.50
CA PRO A 89 14.66 7.56 14.65
C PRO A 89 16.13 7.99 14.61
N ALA A 90 16.37 9.31 14.74
CA ALA A 90 17.71 9.85 14.76
C ALA A 90 18.56 9.01 15.71
N PRO A 91 19.83 8.66 15.36
CA PRO A 91 20.68 7.89 16.25
C PRO A 91 20.65 8.59 17.60
N ALA A 92 20.14 7.90 18.62
CA ALA A 92 19.84 8.53 19.90
C ALA A 92 21.10 9.26 20.36
N THR A 93 21.03 10.58 20.39
CA THR A 93 22.02 11.39 21.09
C THR A 93 22.11 10.85 22.52
N LEU A 94 23.25 11.05 23.19
CA LEU A 94 23.41 10.59 24.58
C LEU A 94 22.19 10.97 25.46
N TRP A 95 21.63 12.15 25.20
CA TRP A 95 20.39 12.67 25.80
C TRP A 95 19.12 11.91 25.42
N GLY A 96 18.95 11.49 24.16
CA GLY A 96 17.83 10.65 23.73
C GLY A 96 17.81 9.28 24.42
N LYS A 97 18.98 8.72 24.76
CA LYS A 97 19.07 7.47 25.52
C LYS A 97 18.69 7.64 27.00
N ILE A 98 19.04 8.78 27.60
CA ILE A 98 18.72 9.09 29.01
C ILE A 98 17.21 9.36 29.17
N ALA A 99 16.57 10.04 28.22
CA ALA A 99 15.14 10.33 28.28
C ALA A 99 14.24 9.08 28.17
N ALA A 100 14.71 8.02 27.50
CA ALA A 100 13.98 6.76 27.32
C ALA A 100 14.08 5.79 28.52
N MET A 101 14.89 6.11 29.53
CA MET A 101 15.11 5.28 30.73
C MET A 101 14.26 5.71 31.94
N ARG A 102 13.28 6.58 31.76
CA ARG A 102 12.42 7.10 32.84
C ARG A 102 10.99 6.62 32.74
#